data_AF-A0A1Q5HZQ2-F1
#
_entry.id   AF-A0A1Q5HZQ2-F1
#
_cell.length_a   1.000
_cell.length_b   1.000
_cell.length_c   1.000
_cell.angle_alpha   90.00
_cell.angle_beta   90.00
_cell.angle_gamma   90.00
#
_symmetry.space_group_name_H-M   'P 1'
#
loop_
_entity.id
_entity.type
_entity.pdbx_description
1 polymer ?
#
loop_
_entity_poly.entity_id
_entity_poly.type
_entity_poly.pdbx_seq_one_letter_code
_entity_poly.pdbx_strand_id
1 'polypeptide(L)' 'MIGPDDIGRRVEDGTGRVGILRDVIRDYEDPADLPSERRKRPMAFLWPERGGREWLVPPDHVRRA' A
#
# COMPACT_ATOMS: atom_id res chain seq x y z
N MET A 1 10.82 -5.93 3.44
CA MET A 1 9.39 -5.94 3.82
C MET A 1 9.10 -4.66 4.60
N ILE A 2 8.10 -3.91 4.17
CA ILE A 2 7.64 -2.68 4.81
C ILE A 2 6.63 -3.03 5.88
N GLY A 3 6.65 -2.31 7.01
CA GLY A 3 5.75 -2.55 8.12
C GLY A 3 5.24 -1.27 8.80
N PRO A 4 4.47 -1.39 9.89
CA PRO A 4 3.95 -0.24 10.63
C PRO A 4 5.02 0.75 11.09
N ASP A 5 6.24 0.29 11.39
CA ASP A 5 7.36 1.14 11.80
C ASP A 5 7.90 2.06 10.68
N ASP A 6 7.46 1.81 9.44
CA ASP A 6 7.81 2.61 8.26
C ASP A 6 6.74 3.65 7.92
N ILE A 7 5.65 3.76 8.70
CA ILE A 7 4.60 4.76 8.47
C ILE A 7 5.20 6.17 8.57
N GLY A 8 4.83 7.04 7.63
CA GLY A 8 5.38 8.38 7.46
C GLY A 8 6.68 8.43 6.67
N ARG A 9 7.30 7.29 6.34
CA ARG A 9 8.53 7.25 5.53
C ARG A 9 8.24 7.28 4.05
N ARG A 10 9.21 7.79 3.31
CA ARG A 10 9.26 7.75 1.84
C ARG A 10 9.57 6.33 1.37
N VAL A 11 8.77 5.85 0.42
CA VAL A 11 8.83 4.48 -0.11
C VAL A 11 8.58 4.47 -1.61
N GLU A 12 9.05 3.43 -2.28
CA GLU A 12 8.88 3.21 -3.71
C GLU A 12 8.20 1.85 -3.95
N ASP A 13 7.22 1.81 -4.84
CA ASP A 13 6.56 0.57 -5.25
C ASP A 13 7.30 -0.15 -6.39
N GLY A 14 6.86 -1.38 -6.70
CA GLY A 14 7.45 -2.21 -7.76
C GLY A 14 7.34 -1.62 -9.17
N THR A 15 6.57 -0.54 -9.37
CA THR A 15 6.42 0.17 -10.65
C THR A 15 7.26 1.45 -10.71
N GLY A 16 8.03 1.76 -9.66
CA GLY A 16 8.87 2.97 -9.58
C GLY A 16 8.12 4.22 -9.09
N ARG A 17 6.87 4.09 -8.63
CA ARG A 17 6.13 5.22 -8.05
C ARG A 17 6.58 5.46 -6.62
N VAL A 18 6.88 6.72 -6.31
CA VAL A 18 7.34 7.13 -4.98
C VAL A 18 6.22 7.85 -4.23
N GLY A 19 6.04 7.50 -2.97
CA GLY A 19 5.10 8.12 -2.05
C GLY A 19 5.52 8.01 -0.60
N ILE A 20 4.65 8.45 0.29
CA ILE A 20 4.78 8.30 1.73
C ILE A 20 3.87 7.15 2.17
N LEU A 21 4.41 6.23 2.98
CA LEU A 21 3.60 5.19 3.59
C LEU A 21 2.64 5.79 4.61
N ARG A 22 1.33 5.60 4.41
CA ARG A 22 0.30 6.09 5.33
C ARG A 22 -0.19 5.03 6.28
N ASP A 23 -0.32 3.80 5.80
CA ASP A 23 -0.77 2.67 6.61
C ASP A 23 -0.37 1.32 6.00
N VAL A 24 -0.39 0.27 6.81
CA VAL A 24 -0.28 -1.14 6.40
C VAL A 24 -1.50 -1.89 6.92
N ILE A 25 -2.49 -2.07 6.04
CA ILE A 25 -3.77 -2.72 6.33
C ILE A 25 -3.55 -4.23 6.21
N ARG A 26 -3.64 -4.98 7.30
CA ARG A 26 -3.29 -6.42 7.32
C ARG A 26 -4.33 -7.30 6.64
N ASP A 27 -5.59 -6.90 6.70
CA ASP A 27 -6.74 -7.71 6.33
C ASP A 27 -7.70 -6.98 5.40
N TYR A 28 -7.15 -6.20 4.47
CA TYR A 28 -7.93 -5.49 3.46
C TYR A 28 -8.73 -6.48 2.60
N GLU A 29 -10.01 -6.17 2.40
CA GLU A 29 -10.91 -6.87 1.47
C GLU A 29 -11.25 -5.91 0.34
N ASP A 30 -11.04 -6.34 -0.91
CA ASP A 30 -11.29 -5.47 -2.06
C ASP A 30 -12.81 -5.40 -2.33
N PRO A 31 -13.42 -4.20 -2.24
CA PRO A 31 -14.85 -4.05 -2.49
C PRO A 31 -15.22 -4.30 -3.95
N ALA A 32 -14.27 -4.26 -4.90
CA ALA A 32 -14.51 -4.59 -6.30
C ALA A 32 -14.67 -6.10 -6.55
N ASP A 33 -14.13 -6.95 -5.67
CA ASP A 33 -14.35 -8.38 -5.72
C ASP A 33 -15.80 -8.72 -5.30
N LEU A 34 -16.37 -9.79 -5.87
CA LEU A 34 -17.68 -10.29 -5.45
C LEU A 34 -17.66 -10.68 -3.96
N PRO A 35 -18.76 -10.50 -3.21
CA PRO A 35 -18.79 -10.82 -1.78
C PRO A 35 -18.33 -12.25 -1.44
N SER A 36 -18.62 -13.22 -2.31
CA SER A 36 -18.20 -14.62 -2.15
C SER A 36 -16.72 -14.89 -2.48
N GLU A 37 -16.06 -13.95 -3.16
CA GLU A 37 -14.67 -14.07 -3.63
C GLU A 37 -13.71 -13.17 -2.87
N ARG A 38 -14.22 -12.21 -2.10
CA ARG A 38 -13.43 -11.33 -1.24
C ARG A 38 -12.55 -12.15 -0.31
N ARG A 39 -11.26 -11.85 -0.37
CA ARG A 39 -10.25 -12.44 0.51
C ARG A 39 -9.45 -11.33 1.16
N LYS A 40 -9.25 -11.48 2.46
CA LYS A 40 -8.35 -10.65 3.24
C LYS A 40 -6.93 -10.76 2.69
N ARG A 41 -6.31 -9.61 2.41
CA ARG A 41 -4.93 -9.51 1.94
C ARG A 41 -4.25 -8.29 2.55
N PRO A 42 -2.95 -8.39 2.88
CA PRO A 42 -2.20 -7.24 3.37
C PRO A 42 -1.97 -6.24 2.24
N MET A 43 -2.24 -4.96 2.51
CA MET A 43 -2.07 -3.85 1.56
C MET A 43 -1.37 -2.67 2.24
N ALA A 44 -0.38 -2.09 1.57
CA ALA A 44 0.22 -0.82 1.93
C ALA A 44 -0.55 0.32 1.25
N PHE A 45 -0.93 1.33 2.04
CA PHE A 45 -1.61 2.53 1.56
C PHE A 45 -0.62 3.68 1.42
N LEU A 46 -0.55 4.25 0.21
CA LEU A 46 0.49 5.18 -0.20
C LEU A 46 -0.10 6.51 -0.65
N TRP A 47 0.52 7.59 -0.17
CA TRP A 47 0.21 8.96 -0.58
C TRP A 47 1.31 9.50 -1.52
N PRO A 48 0.99 10.07 -2.69
CA PRO A 48 2.01 10.60 -3.61
C PRO A 48 2.69 11.87 -3.07
N GLU A 49 4.03 11.88 -3.04
CA GLU A 49 4.82 13.02 -2.53
C GLU A 49 4.58 14.33 -3.31
N ARG A 50 4.31 14.22 -4.62
CA ARG A 50 4.09 15.37 -5.53
C ARG A 50 2.62 15.66 -5.82
N GLY A 51 1.71 15.16 -4.97
CA GLY A 51 0.28 15.19 -5.24
C GLY A 51 -0.16 14.16 -6.28
N GLY A 52 -1.46 13.94 -6.40
CA GLY A 52 -2.05 12.90 -7.24
C GLY A 52 -2.96 11.98 -6.44
N ARG A 53 -3.28 10.82 -7.01
CA ARG A 53 -4.19 9.84 -6.40
C ARG A 53 -3.42 8.89 -5.50
N GLU A 54 -3.93 8.68 -4.29
CA GLU A 54 -3.47 7.64 -3.38
C GLU A 54 -3.67 6.24 -4.00
N TRP A 55 -2.86 5.27 -3.58
CA TRP A 55 -2.99 3.91 -4.10
C TRP A 55 -2.66 2.84 -3.06
N LEU A 56 -3.19 1.65 -3.32
CA LEU A 56 -2.92 0.43 -2.56
C LEU A 56 -1.98 -0.46 -3.36
N VAL A 57 -1.05 -1.12 -2.67
CA VAL A 57 -0.13 -2.10 -3.25
C VAL A 57 0.23 -3.16 -2.21
N PRO A 58 0.53 -4.42 -2.58
CA PRO A 58 1.03 -5.40 -1.62
C PRO A 58 2.31 -4.89 -0.92
N PRO A 59 2.45 -5.01 0.41
CA PRO A 59 3.61 -4.50 1.15
C PRO A 59 4.95 -5.08 0.69
N ASP A 60 4.94 -6.30 0.16
CA ASP A 60 6.13 -6.96 -0.38
C ASP A 60 6.63 -6.35 -1.69
N HIS A 61 5.79 -5.59 -2.38
CA HIS A 61 6.15 -4.84 -3.58
C HIS A 61 6.59 -3.41 -3.26
N VAL A 62 6.75 -3.07 -1.98
CA VAL A 62 7.20 -1.75 -1.54
C VAL A 62 8.58 -1.86 -0.90
N ARG A 63 9.45 -0.90 -1.22
CA ARG A 63 10.78 -0.77 -0.61
C ARG A 63 10.97 0.62 -0.02
N ARG A 64 11.87 0.71 0.97
CA ARG A 64 12.31 1.99 1.52
C ARG A 64 13.06 2.72 0.41
N ALA A 65 12.74 4.00 0.23
CA ALA A 65 13.34 4.84 -0.79
C ALA A 65 14.56 5.62 -0.26
#